data_AF-A0A9E7K3P5-F1
#
_entry.id   AF-A0A9E7K3P5-F1
#
_cell.length_a   1.000
_cell.length_b   1.000
_cell.length_c   1.000
_cell.angle_alpha   90.00
_cell.angle_beta   90.00
_cell.angle_gamma   90.00
#
_symmetry.space_group_name_H-M   'P 1'
#
loop_
_entity.id
_entity.type
_entity.pdbx_description
1 polymer ?
#
loop_
_entity_poly.entity_id
_entity_poly.type
_entity_poly.pdbx_seq_one_letter_code
_entity_poly.pdbx_strand_id
1 'polypeptide(L)'
;MTALSCVEADVRRCCGSKRFAKEMVSASPFTDLDHALGSARDIWFNKVDVVGWLEAFAAHPAIGTTSPSVSQWCKEEQSAAMATANDSALQELVEWNTRYREKFGFVFLICASGRGTPEILAELKKRYLNRPIIELELAAQEEMKIIELRLARLFNSDSGSNIPVTTRLPVSSPTKPEDRLGIIGAHIMAIPKVPSSKTTEISGDSHRTRPPITTHVLDVARGSPASGMEVHLEMWKGTQQHPSFMNRESTDWMLIGSSTTNTDGRSGPLMGIVDHITPGFYRISFDTGKYAPSGFFPYVSLVFQGELDMVLLLGNRYFSRKTMNAYPIGRKVLAFELVMASSSQNASNDGTTDQVLVEECGFTRILTLNRPRQLNALSAPMIMKLLELFIAYEKDSDVKLLIVKGNGRAFSAGGDVAAVVRSVTQGHWTLGAEFFWNEYTLNYIIATYSKPQVSILNGIVMGGGAGISIHGRFRVVTEKTNLAYLEDLLTKVETSDPFVICASIDQFSQMVPLKASSAYNRLDIIDKCFSKETVEDIISALEKESASMADEWIVVAIQGCRAILVDKDRNPKWEPSGLDLVDSKVLDQYFAEVDDANWEDLKLPSRRSLAAKFVSKM
;
A
#
# COMPACT_ATOMS: atom_id res chain seq x y z
N MET A 1 -13.36 23.81 34.50
CA MET A 1 -13.01 22.45 34.05
C MET A 1 -11.54 22.28 34.36
N THR A 2 -11.16 21.38 35.27
CA THR A 2 -9.76 21.21 35.69
C THR A 2 -9.02 20.50 34.57
N ALA A 3 -7.94 21.10 34.06
CA ALA A 3 -7.16 20.49 32.98
C ALA A 3 -6.44 19.23 33.51
N LEU A 4 -6.42 18.16 32.73
CA LEU A 4 -5.77 16.90 33.05
C LEU A 4 -4.27 17.01 32.75
N SER A 5 -3.41 16.96 33.76
CA SER A 5 -1.95 16.94 33.55
C SER A 5 -1.40 15.52 33.58
N CYS A 6 -0.35 15.26 32.80
CA CYS A 6 0.35 13.97 32.78
C CYS A 6 1.69 14.06 33.50
N VAL A 7 2.01 13.05 34.31
CA VAL A 7 3.36 12.79 34.79
C VAL A 7 3.93 11.61 34.03
N GLU A 8 5.20 11.69 33.61
CA GLU A 8 5.84 10.66 32.78
C GLU A 8 5.71 9.26 33.40
N ALA A 9 5.85 9.14 34.72
CA ALA A 9 5.74 7.89 35.45
C ALA A 9 4.35 7.23 35.31
N ASP A 10 3.27 8.01 35.25
CA ASP A 10 1.91 7.49 35.12
C ASP A 10 1.58 7.10 33.69
N VAL A 11 2.08 7.87 32.71
CA VAL A 11 1.98 7.50 31.29
C VAL A 11 2.81 6.24 30.99
N ARG A 12 3.97 6.09 31.63
CA ARG A 12 4.80 4.87 31.56
C ARG A 12 4.13 3.62 32.11
N ARG A 13 3.11 3.75 32.98
CA ARG A 13 2.27 2.62 33.41
C ARG A 13 1.20 2.28 32.39
N CYS A 14 0.76 3.24 31.59
CA CYS A 14 -0.20 3.04 30.51
C CYS A 14 0.47 2.36 29.30
N CYS A 15 1.66 2.85 28.91
CA CYS A 15 2.42 2.37 27.76
C CYS A 15 3.90 2.20 28.12
N GLY A 16 4.49 1.07 27.72
CA GLY A 16 5.91 0.76 27.94
C GLY A 16 6.90 1.53 27.06
N SER A 17 6.45 2.45 26.20
CA SER A 17 7.31 3.27 25.33
C SER A 17 7.77 4.56 26.03
N LYS A 18 9.09 4.81 26.08
CA LYS A 18 9.65 6.06 26.62
C LYS A 18 9.31 7.26 25.75
N ARG A 19 9.36 7.06 24.42
CA ARG A 19 9.06 8.10 23.44
C ARG A 19 7.60 8.55 23.56
N PHE A 20 6.67 7.60 23.64
CA PHE A 20 5.25 7.90 23.87
C PHE A 20 5.05 8.70 25.17
N ALA A 21 5.66 8.28 26.28
CA ALA A 21 5.50 8.94 27.57
C ALA A 21 6.00 10.39 27.55
N LYS A 22 7.17 10.65 26.95
CA LYS A 22 7.72 12.01 26.81
C LYS A 22 6.81 12.91 25.97
N GLU A 23 6.36 12.43 24.80
CA GLU A 23 5.47 13.19 23.91
C GLU A 23 4.12 13.51 24.59
N MET A 24 3.55 12.56 25.34
CA MET A 24 2.31 12.78 26.08
C MET A 24 2.46 13.83 27.19
N VAL A 25 3.59 13.84 27.90
CA VAL A 25 3.87 14.88 28.91
C VAL A 25 4.03 16.24 28.24
N SER A 26 4.76 16.32 27.13
CA SER A 26 4.92 17.55 26.34
C SER A 26 3.61 18.08 25.75
N ALA A 27 2.66 17.20 25.44
CA ALA A 27 1.34 17.59 24.93
C ALA A 27 0.34 17.97 26.03
N SER A 28 0.65 17.70 27.30
CA SER A 28 -0.19 18.05 28.44
C SER A 28 0.00 19.52 28.87
N PRO A 29 -1.00 20.16 29.51
CA PRO A 29 -2.25 19.61 30.03
C PRO A 29 -3.37 19.49 28.99
N PHE A 30 -4.23 18.48 29.15
CA PHE A 30 -5.39 18.23 28.30
C PHE A 30 -6.66 18.86 28.88
N THR A 31 -7.60 19.24 28.01
CA THR A 31 -8.85 19.89 28.41
C THR A 31 -9.85 18.91 29.04
N ASP A 32 -9.85 17.67 28.55
CA ASP A 32 -10.75 16.60 28.93
C ASP A 32 -10.16 15.24 28.47
N LEU A 33 -10.85 14.15 28.79
CA LEU A 33 -10.42 12.80 28.44
C LEU A 33 -10.38 12.58 26.92
N ASP A 34 -11.32 13.15 26.16
CA ASP A 34 -11.37 12.97 24.70
C ASP A 34 -10.18 13.64 24.01
N HIS A 35 -9.77 14.82 24.48
CA HIS A 35 -8.55 15.48 24.06
C HIS A 35 -7.32 14.64 24.41
N ALA A 36 -7.23 14.10 25.62
CA ALA A 36 -6.11 13.23 26.02
C ALA A 36 -6.01 11.97 25.13
N LEU A 37 -7.15 11.32 24.84
CA LEU A 37 -7.19 10.13 23.96
C LEU A 37 -6.91 10.48 22.49
N GLY A 38 -7.39 11.63 22.02
CA GLY A 38 -7.09 12.14 20.68
C GLY A 38 -5.59 12.40 20.48
N SER A 39 -4.96 13.10 21.43
CA SER A 39 -3.52 13.35 21.45
C SER A 39 -2.71 12.06 21.56
N ALA A 40 -3.15 11.10 22.37
CA ALA A 40 -2.51 9.80 22.48
C ALA A 40 -2.51 9.03 21.16
N ARG A 41 -3.62 9.02 20.40
CA ARG A 41 -3.68 8.39 19.08
C ARG A 41 -2.74 9.05 18.08
N ASP A 42 -2.72 10.37 18.03
CA ASP A 42 -1.83 11.12 17.12
C ASP A 42 -0.36 10.83 17.42
N ILE A 43 0.03 10.92 18.70
CA ILE A 43 1.38 10.63 19.15
C ILE A 43 1.76 9.19 18.81
N TRP A 44 0.91 8.22 19.13
CA TRP A 44 1.20 6.80 18.95
C TRP A 44 1.43 6.42 17.47
N PHE A 45 0.61 6.94 16.56
CA PHE A 45 0.69 6.55 15.14
C PHE A 45 1.55 7.48 14.27
N ASN A 46 1.78 8.73 14.69
CA ASN A 46 2.51 9.70 13.86
C ASN A 46 3.86 10.12 14.46
N LYS A 47 4.08 9.95 15.76
CA LYS A 47 5.31 10.39 16.44
C LYS A 47 6.12 9.28 17.08
N VAL A 48 5.52 8.13 17.40
CA VAL A 48 6.25 6.96 17.92
C VAL A 48 6.66 6.09 16.73
N ASP A 49 7.93 5.73 16.69
CA ASP A 49 8.50 4.86 15.66
C ASP A 49 8.40 3.37 16.05
N VAL A 50 8.85 2.50 15.15
CA VAL A 50 8.84 1.04 15.36
C VAL A 50 9.62 0.64 16.61
N VAL A 51 10.74 1.32 16.92
CA VAL A 51 11.51 1.06 18.15
C VAL A 51 10.66 1.36 19.39
N GLY A 52 9.96 2.49 19.39
CA GLY A 52 9.03 2.84 20.46
C GLY A 52 7.85 1.87 20.58
N TRP A 53 7.33 1.35 19.48
CA TRP A 53 6.29 0.30 19.50
C TRP A 53 6.82 -1.00 20.10
N LEU A 54 7.98 -1.48 19.67
CA LEU A 54 8.58 -2.71 20.19
C LEU A 54 8.94 -2.60 21.68
N GLU A 55 9.38 -1.43 22.14
CA GLU A 55 9.59 -1.16 23.58
C GLU A 55 8.28 -1.29 24.37
N ALA A 56 7.17 -0.77 23.84
CA ALA A 56 5.85 -0.94 24.46
C ALA A 56 5.43 -2.41 24.49
N PHE A 57 5.61 -3.13 23.38
CA PHE A 57 5.21 -4.53 23.28
C PHE A 57 5.98 -5.41 24.27
N ALA A 58 7.29 -5.18 24.41
CA ALA A 58 8.15 -5.91 25.35
C ALA A 58 7.75 -5.71 26.82
N ALA A 59 7.03 -4.62 27.15
CA ALA A 59 6.52 -4.38 28.49
C ALA A 59 5.28 -5.22 28.84
N HIS A 60 4.68 -5.95 27.88
CA HIS A 60 3.53 -6.80 28.14
C HIS A 60 3.91 -8.24 28.47
N PRO A 61 3.28 -8.84 29.48
CA PRO A 61 3.40 -10.27 29.73
C PRO A 61 2.70 -11.07 28.62
N ALA A 62 3.23 -12.25 28.31
CA ALA A 62 2.54 -13.17 27.41
C ALA A 62 1.20 -13.60 28.01
N ILE A 63 0.13 -13.55 27.20
CA ILE A 63 -1.21 -13.92 27.63
C ILE A 63 -1.22 -15.40 28.05
N GLY A 64 -1.75 -15.69 29.24
CA GLY A 64 -1.78 -17.04 29.81
C GLY A 64 -0.61 -17.39 30.74
N THR A 65 0.30 -16.46 31.02
CA THR A 65 1.39 -16.66 32.00
C THR A 65 1.06 -15.98 33.35
N THR A 66 1.21 -16.73 34.45
CA THR A 66 1.12 -16.18 35.82
C THR A 66 2.50 -15.75 36.30
N SER A 67 3.01 -14.60 35.82
CA SER A 67 4.23 -14.03 36.39
C SER A 67 3.90 -13.17 37.64
N PRO A 68 4.69 -13.25 38.73
CA PRO A 68 4.52 -12.41 39.91
C PRO A 68 4.80 -10.92 39.65
N SER A 69 5.44 -10.57 38.52
CA SER A 69 5.74 -9.18 38.12
C SER A 69 4.64 -8.48 37.31
N VAL A 70 3.50 -9.13 37.09
CA VAL A 70 2.40 -8.59 36.27
C VAL A 70 1.65 -7.50 37.05
N SER A 71 1.57 -6.29 36.47
CA SER A 71 0.82 -5.16 37.05
C SER A 71 -0.65 -5.53 37.28
N GLN A 72 -1.29 -4.93 38.28
CA GLN A 72 -2.69 -5.22 38.61
C GLN A 72 -3.64 -4.97 37.42
N TRP A 73 -3.33 -3.98 36.59
CA TRP A 73 -4.10 -3.69 35.37
C TRP A 73 -4.04 -4.82 34.35
N CYS A 74 -2.86 -5.42 34.13
CA CYS A 74 -2.73 -6.58 33.24
C CYS A 74 -3.51 -7.81 33.76
N LYS A 75 -3.59 -8.01 35.08
CA LYS A 75 -4.40 -9.11 35.68
C LYS A 75 -5.90 -8.90 35.43
N GLU A 76 -6.37 -7.67 35.56
CA GLU A 76 -7.77 -7.32 35.29
C GLU A 76 -8.11 -7.44 33.80
N GLU A 77 -7.20 -6.98 32.92
CA GLU A 77 -7.34 -7.05 31.46
C GLU A 77 -7.43 -8.49 30.94
N GLN A 78 -6.77 -9.46 31.58
CA GLN A 78 -6.77 -10.88 31.19
C GLN A 78 -7.72 -11.76 32.01
N SER A 79 -8.52 -11.18 32.90
CA SER A 79 -9.36 -11.92 33.86
C SER A 79 -10.36 -12.87 33.18
N ALA A 80 -11.02 -12.41 32.11
CA ALA A 80 -11.98 -13.22 31.34
C ALA A 80 -11.30 -14.39 30.61
N ALA A 81 -10.07 -14.20 30.12
CA ALA A 81 -9.29 -15.25 29.49
C ALA A 81 -8.94 -16.33 30.53
N MET A 82 -8.46 -15.92 31.71
CA MET A 82 -8.11 -16.85 32.80
C MET A 82 -9.32 -17.60 33.34
N ALA A 83 -10.49 -16.96 33.43
CA ALA A 83 -11.72 -17.59 33.91
C ALA A 83 -12.30 -18.64 32.95
N THR A 84 -11.94 -18.59 31.67
CA THR A 84 -12.47 -19.48 30.62
C THR A 84 -11.45 -20.51 30.12
N ALA A 85 -10.26 -20.54 30.70
CA ALA A 85 -9.21 -21.47 30.34
C ALA A 85 -9.43 -22.85 30.97
N ASN A 86 -9.29 -23.91 30.16
CA ASN A 86 -9.01 -25.25 30.65
C ASN A 86 -7.53 -25.58 30.39
N ASP A 87 -6.99 -26.61 31.05
CA ASP A 87 -5.56 -26.93 31.00
C ASP A 87 -5.05 -27.15 29.56
N SER A 88 -5.87 -27.80 28.72
CA SER A 88 -5.55 -28.03 27.30
C SER A 88 -5.46 -26.73 26.48
N ALA A 89 -6.41 -25.81 26.68
CA ALA A 89 -6.44 -24.54 25.96
C ALA A 89 -5.30 -23.61 26.41
N LEU A 90 -4.90 -23.67 27.68
CA LEU A 90 -3.78 -22.90 28.21
C LEU A 90 -2.45 -23.43 27.65
N GLN A 91 -2.28 -24.75 27.59
CA GLN A 91 -1.11 -25.37 26.96
C GLN A 91 -1.01 -25.01 25.47
N GLU A 92 -2.13 -25.07 24.75
CA GLU A 92 -2.16 -24.68 23.34
C GLU A 92 -1.85 -23.19 23.15
N LEU A 93 -2.37 -22.31 24.02
CA LEU A 93 -2.06 -20.88 23.98
C LEU A 93 -0.56 -20.61 24.22
N VAL A 94 0.08 -21.34 25.14
CA VAL A 94 1.54 -21.24 25.37
C VAL A 94 2.32 -21.66 24.13
N GLU A 95 1.97 -22.79 23.51
CA GLU A 95 2.64 -23.26 22.29
C GLU A 95 2.51 -22.25 21.15
N TRP A 96 1.31 -21.72 20.93
CA TRP A 96 1.05 -20.74 19.89
C TRP A 96 1.73 -19.39 20.16
N ASN A 97 1.80 -18.95 21.40
CA ASN A 97 2.57 -17.76 21.78
C ASN A 97 4.07 -17.91 21.49
N THR A 98 4.64 -19.10 21.74
CA THR A 98 6.04 -19.40 21.39
C THR A 98 6.24 -19.30 19.89
N ARG A 99 5.41 -19.99 19.09
CA ARG A 99 5.46 -19.93 17.62
C ARG A 99 5.30 -18.51 17.09
N TYR A 100 4.37 -17.74 17.67
CA TYR A 100 4.15 -16.35 17.31
C TYR A 100 5.40 -15.51 17.55
N ARG A 101 6.01 -15.62 18.74
CA ARG A 101 7.22 -14.87 19.08
C ARG A 101 8.39 -15.25 18.18
N GLU A 102 8.58 -16.53 17.90
CA GLU A 102 9.62 -17.01 16.97
C GLU A 102 9.45 -16.44 15.57
N LYS A 103 8.20 -16.33 15.09
CA LYS A 103 7.91 -15.81 13.75
C LYS A 103 8.04 -14.30 13.64
N PHE A 104 7.51 -13.56 14.61
CA PHE A 104 7.34 -12.11 14.50
C PHE A 104 8.35 -11.30 15.32
N GLY A 105 9.06 -11.93 16.26
CA GLY A 105 10.07 -11.27 17.08
C GLY A 105 9.52 -10.48 18.28
N PHE A 106 8.19 -10.49 18.51
CA PHE A 106 7.55 -9.82 19.64
C PHE A 106 6.37 -10.63 20.19
N VAL A 107 5.85 -10.24 21.36
CA VAL A 107 4.71 -10.92 22.01
C VAL A 107 3.41 -10.74 21.24
N PHE A 108 2.54 -11.75 21.27
CA PHE A 108 1.19 -11.59 20.73
C PHE A 108 0.42 -10.56 21.55
N LEU A 109 -0.06 -9.51 20.88
CA LEU A 109 -0.83 -8.43 21.50
C LEU A 109 -2.26 -8.43 20.99
N ILE A 110 -3.18 -8.45 21.95
CA ILE A 110 -4.60 -8.26 21.74
C ILE A 110 -5.18 -7.59 23.00
N CYS A 111 -6.09 -6.64 22.82
CA CYS A 111 -6.88 -6.11 23.92
C CYS A 111 -7.83 -7.23 24.43
N ALA A 112 -7.35 -7.95 25.44
CA ALA A 112 -8.00 -9.13 26.00
C ALA A 112 -9.23 -8.82 26.87
N SER A 113 -9.50 -7.54 27.15
CA SER A 113 -10.62 -7.12 27.99
C SER A 113 -11.95 -7.68 27.45
N GLY A 114 -12.61 -8.52 28.26
CA GLY A 114 -13.89 -9.16 27.91
C GLY A 114 -13.79 -10.39 27.00
N ARG A 115 -12.59 -10.81 26.58
CA ARG A 115 -12.40 -11.95 25.66
C ARG A 115 -12.03 -13.23 26.40
N GLY A 116 -12.59 -14.36 25.95
CA GLY A 116 -12.26 -15.68 26.47
C GLY A 116 -11.02 -16.30 25.82
N THR A 117 -10.41 -17.31 26.45
CA THR A 117 -9.24 -18.03 25.91
C THR A 117 -9.47 -18.60 24.50
N PRO A 118 -10.61 -19.24 24.17
CA PRO A 118 -10.86 -19.75 22.81
C PRO A 118 -10.87 -18.67 21.73
N GLU A 119 -11.41 -17.48 22.05
CA GLU A 119 -11.48 -16.35 21.13
C GLU A 119 -10.08 -15.78 20.85
N ILE A 120 -9.27 -15.61 21.91
CA ILE A 120 -7.88 -15.15 21.82
C ILE A 120 -7.06 -16.14 20.97
N LEU A 121 -7.22 -17.44 21.21
CA LEU A 121 -6.51 -18.46 20.47
C LEU A 121 -6.90 -18.49 18.98
N ALA A 122 -8.19 -18.30 18.67
CA ALA A 122 -8.66 -18.21 17.29
C ALA A 122 -8.06 -16.99 16.57
N GLU A 123 -8.02 -15.83 17.22
CA GLU A 123 -7.45 -14.62 16.64
C GLU A 123 -5.93 -14.73 16.50
N LEU A 124 -5.23 -15.36 17.45
CA LEU A 124 -3.79 -15.66 17.35
C LEU A 124 -3.51 -16.52 16.12
N LYS A 125 -4.20 -17.66 15.96
CA LYS A 125 -4.01 -18.57 14.81
C LYS A 125 -4.29 -17.88 13.48
N LYS A 126 -5.33 -17.04 13.42
CA LYS A 126 -5.67 -16.25 12.24
C LYS A 126 -4.59 -15.21 11.91
N ARG A 127 -4.11 -14.47 12.92
CA ARG A 127 -3.08 -13.44 12.77
C ARG A 127 -1.69 -14.01 12.53
N TYR A 128 -1.44 -15.26 12.93
CA TYR A 128 -0.19 -15.96 12.65
C TYR A 128 0.14 -16.02 11.15
N LEU A 129 -0.83 -15.87 10.27
CA LEU A 129 -0.68 -15.89 8.81
C LEU A 129 -0.24 -14.57 8.20
N ASN A 130 -0.31 -13.51 8.99
CA ASN A 130 0.03 -12.19 8.54
C ASN A 130 1.51 -12.10 8.19
N ARG A 131 1.83 -11.14 7.32
CA ARG A 131 3.21 -10.72 7.10
C ARG A 131 3.68 -9.96 8.34
N PRO A 132 4.97 -10.04 8.72
CA PRO A 132 5.48 -9.33 9.88
C PRO A 132 5.11 -7.84 9.94
N ILE A 133 5.13 -7.13 8.79
CA ILE A 133 4.75 -5.71 8.73
C ILE A 133 3.27 -5.46 9.05
N ILE A 134 2.37 -6.28 8.50
CA ILE A 134 0.92 -6.18 8.78
C ILE A 134 0.65 -6.52 10.24
N GLU A 135 1.37 -7.51 10.77
CA GLU A 135 1.19 -7.94 12.15
C GLU A 135 1.74 -6.91 13.15
N LEU A 136 2.84 -6.25 12.82
CA LEU A 136 3.39 -5.14 13.60
C LEU A 136 2.37 -3.99 13.71
N GLU A 137 1.74 -3.61 12.59
CA GLU A 137 0.68 -2.60 12.56
C GLU A 137 -0.55 -3.02 13.37
N LEU A 138 -1.01 -4.27 13.23
CA LEU A 138 -2.14 -4.79 14.01
C LEU A 138 -1.83 -4.82 15.52
N ALA A 139 -0.62 -5.22 15.89
CA ALA A 139 -0.17 -5.18 17.28
C ALA A 139 -0.12 -3.74 17.82
N ALA A 140 0.30 -2.77 17.01
CA ALA A 140 0.27 -1.36 17.39
C ALA A 140 -1.17 -0.85 17.57
N GLN A 141 -2.13 -1.32 16.75
CA GLN A 141 -3.55 -1.00 16.92
C GLN A 141 -4.14 -1.61 18.20
N GLU A 142 -3.79 -2.86 18.51
CA GLU A 142 -4.21 -3.51 19.76
C GLU A 142 -3.60 -2.84 21.00
N GLU A 143 -2.32 -2.44 20.92
CA GLU A 143 -1.66 -1.67 21.96
C GLU A 143 -2.37 -0.33 22.20
N MET A 144 -2.77 0.38 21.14
CA MET A 144 -3.52 1.63 21.28
C MET A 144 -4.84 1.43 22.04
N LYS A 145 -5.58 0.34 21.79
CA LYS A 145 -6.81 0.02 22.55
C LYS A 145 -6.51 -0.16 24.04
N ILE A 146 -5.38 -0.80 24.37
CA ILE A 146 -4.93 -0.97 25.76
C ILE A 146 -4.54 0.37 26.38
N ILE A 147 -3.83 1.22 25.64
CA ILE A 147 -3.46 2.58 26.06
C ILE A 147 -4.71 3.39 26.38
N GLU A 148 -5.75 3.35 25.54
CA GLU A 148 -7.01 4.07 25.77
C GLU A 148 -7.70 3.61 27.06
N LEU A 149 -7.79 2.29 27.28
CA LEU A 149 -8.36 1.73 28.50
C LEU A 149 -7.59 2.19 29.75
N ARG A 150 -6.26 2.20 29.69
CA ARG A 150 -5.40 2.57 30.82
C ARG A 150 -5.41 4.07 31.10
N LEU A 151 -5.39 4.92 30.07
CA LEU A 151 -5.52 6.38 30.21
C LEU A 151 -6.89 6.75 30.78
N ALA A 152 -7.97 6.13 30.30
CA ALA A 152 -9.30 6.35 30.85
C ALA A 152 -9.38 5.99 32.34
N ARG A 153 -8.71 4.91 32.78
CA ARG A 153 -8.63 4.56 34.20
C ARG A 153 -7.83 5.59 35.00
N LEU A 154 -6.66 5.98 34.49
CA LEU A 154 -5.77 6.94 35.14
C LEU A 154 -6.49 8.26 35.44
N PHE A 155 -7.17 8.84 34.44
CA PHE A 155 -7.85 10.13 34.60
C PHE A 155 -9.16 10.05 35.39
N ASN A 156 -9.79 8.87 35.46
CA ASN A 156 -10.97 8.68 36.31
C ASN A 156 -10.60 8.49 37.79
N SER A 157 -9.42 7.93 38.11
CA SER A 157 -8.96 7.77 39.50
C SER A 157 -8.61 9.08 40.21
N ASP A 158 -8.25 10.14 39.47
CA ASP A 158 -7.90 11.45 40.04
C ASP A 158 -9.11 12.33 40.40
N SER A 159 -10.33 11.84 40.21
CA SER A 159 -11.56 12.57 40.56
C SER A 159 -12.01 12.42 42.03
N GLY A 160 -11.22 11.73 42.88
CA GLY A 160 -11.52 11.51 44.31
C GLY A 160 -10.56 12.23 45.25
N SER A 161 -10.82 13.50 45.57
CA SER A 161 -10.06 14.25 46.59
C SER A 161 -10.39 13.81 48.02
N ASN A 162 -9.33 13.60 48.82
CA ASN A 162 -9.28 13.56 50.29
C ASN A 162 -10.41 14.31 51.02
N ILE A 163 -11.19 13.61 51.85
CA ILE A 163 -11.87 14.18 53.04
C ILE A 163 -11.74 13.17 54.19
N PRO A 164 -11.23 13.55 55.38
CA PRO A 164 -11.18 12.69 56.55
C PRO A 164 -12.51 12.79 57.33
N VAL A 165 -13.16 11.66 57.63
CA VAL A 165 -14.28 11.62 58.58
C VAL A 165 -14.14 10.45 59.55
N THR A 166 -14.16 10.81 60.83
CA THR A 166 -14.04 10.01 62.04
C THR A 166 -15.37 9.32 62.42
N THR A 167 -15.28 8.08 62.93
CA THR A 167 -16.15 7.39 63.92
C THR A 167 -17.66 7.09 63.70
N ARG A 168 -17.96 5.77 63.81
CA ARG A 168 -19.13 5.03 64.39
C ARG A 168 -20.41 4.72 63.55
N LEU A 169 -20.50 3.44 63.13
CA LEU A 169 -21.57 2.38 63.18
C LEU A 169 -23.09 2.74 63.20
N PRO A 170 -24.04 1.82 62.86
CA PRO A 170 -24.12 0.78 61.80
C PRO A 170 -25.52 0.70 61.07
N VAL A 171 -25.66 -0.25 60.11
CA VAL A 171 -26.90 -0.86 59.54
C VAL A 171 -27.60 -0.18 58.34
N SER A 172 -27.49 -0.78 57.14
CA SER A 172 -28.56 -1.55 56.44
C SER A 172 -28.16 -1.85 55.00
N SER A 173 -28.38 -3.09 54.57
CA SER A 173 -28.39 -3.56 53.18
C SER A 173 -29.86 -3.91 52.81
N PRO A 174 -30.23 -4.28 51.57
CA PRO A 174 -29.56 -4.21 50.25
C PRO A 174 -30.47 -3.64 49.12
N THR A 175 -29.94 -3.35 47.92
CA THR A 175 -30.53 -3.77 46.62
C THR A 175 -29.54 -3.58 45.46
N LYS A 176 -29.43 -4.62 44.63
CA LYS A 176 -28.54 -4.78 43.44
C LYS A 176 -28.85 -3.79 42.30
N PRO A 177 -27.89 -3.51 41.41
CA PRO A 177 -28.17 -3.07 40.04
C PRO A 177 -27.60 -4.07 39.01
N GLU A 178 -28.42 -5.04 38.60
CA GLU A 178 -28.33 -5.67 37.28
C GLU A 178 -29.26 -4.87 36.35
N ASP A 179 -28.79 -3.77 35.73
CA ASP A 179 -29.51 -3.18 34.58
C ASP A 179 -28.74 -2.06 33.82
N ARG A 180 -27.47 -2.29 33.44
CA ARG A 180 -26.72 -1.33 32.60
C ARG A 180 -25.91 -1.95 31.45
N LEU A 181 -26.33 -3.12 30.96
CA LEU A 181 -25.74 -3.75 29.76
C LEU A 181 -26.75 -3.95 28.60
N GLY A 182 -27.98 -3.45 28.72
CA GLY A 182 -29.02 -3.56 27.69
C GLY A 182 -29.10 -2.40 26.68
N ILE A 183 -28.25 -1.37 26.76
CA ILE A 183 -28.43 -0.12 25.99
C ILE A 183 -27.45 0.04 24.81
N ILE A 184 -26.46 -0.84 24.65
CA ILE A 184 -25.48 -0.78 23.53
C ILE A 184 -25.70 -1.92 22.51
N GLY A 185 -26.92 -2.45 22.43
CA GLY A 185 -27.30 -3.52 21.48
C GLY A 185 -28.24 -3.11 20.34
N ALA A 186 -28.84 -1.91 20.41
CA ALA A 186 -29.98 -1.56 19.53
C ALA A 186 -29.67 -0.57 18.39
N HIS A 187 -28.41 -0.20 18.15
CA HIS A 187 -28.03 0.77 17.10
C HIS A 187 -27.29 0.17 15.89
N ILE A 188 -27.14 -1.16 15.80
CA ILE A 188 -26.36 -1.83 14.73
C ILE A 188 -27.25 -2.61 13.73
N MET A 189 -28.58 -2.59 13.86
CA MET A 189 -29.51 -3.30 12.95
C MET A 189 -30.64 -2.40 12.41
N ALA A 190 -30.29 -1.29 11.75
CA ALA A 190 -31.27 -0.47 11.01
C ALA A 190 -30.84 -0.32 9.54
N ILE A 191 -31.54 -1.04 8.66
CA ILE A 191 -31.47 -0.95 7.20
C ILE A 191 -32.05 0.40 6.76
N PRO A 192 -31.38 1.22 5.91
CA PRO A 192 -32.00 2.45 5.41
C PRO A 192 -33.12 2.12 4.42
N LYS A 193 -34.35 2.54 4.74
CA LYS A 193 -35.51 2.52 3.84
C LYS A 193 -35.35 3.59 2.74
N VAL A 194 -35.59 3.18 1.50
CA VAL A 194 -35.78 4.03 0.31
C VAL A 194 -37.06 4.88 0.48
N PRO A 195 -37.05 6.20 0.25
CA PRO A 195 -38.30 6.97 0.17
C PRO A 195 -38.95 6.81 -1.20
N SER A 196 -40.23 6.46 -1.16
CA SER A 196 -41.14 6.32 -2.30
C SER A 196 -41.44 7.65 -3.00
N SER A 197 -41.62 7.56 -4.31
CA SER A 197 -42.09 8.60 -5.24
C SER A 197 -43.28 9.40 -4.71
N LYS A 198 -43.15 10.74 -4.73
CA LYS A 198 -44.30 11.64 -4.90
C LYS A 198 -44.09 12.43 -6.19
N THR A 199 -44.97 12.19 -7.13
CA THR A 199 -45.16 12.91 -8.39
C THR A 199 -45.67 14.30 -8.07
N THR A 200 -44.91 15.33 -8.41
CA THR A 200 -45.40 16.71 -8.49
C THR A 200 -45.37 17.08 -9.96
N GLU A 201 -46.54 17.08 -10.59
CA GLU A 201 -46.73 17.69 -11.90
C GLU A 201 -46.48 19.19 -11.76
N ILE A 202 -45.41 19.66 -12.38
CA ILE A 202 -45.21 21.08 -12.67
C ILE A 202 -45.11 21.16 -14.19
N SER A 203 -46.23 21.53 -14.81
CA SER A 203 -46.27 22.09 -16.15
C SER A 203 -45.49 23.41 -16.12
N GLY A 204 -44.21 23.33 -16.51
CA GLY A 204 -43.34 24.48 -16.69
C GLY A 204 -42.72 24.36 -18.07
N ASP A 205 -43.15 25.24 -18.97
CA ASP A 205 -42.52 25.49 -20.26
C ASP A 205 -41.00 25.60 -20.07
N SER A 206 -40.26 24.73 -20.73
CA SER A 206 -38.91 24.40 -20.35
C SER A 206 -37.90 25.26 -21.09
N HIS A 207 -37.43 26.29 -20.40
CA HIS A 207 -36.48 27.28 -20.90
C HIS A 207 -35.03 26.76 -20.97
N ARG A 208 -34.76 25.55 -21.47
CA ARG A 208 -33.38 25.12 -21.66
C ARG A 208 -32.80 25.88 -22.88
N THR A 209 -31.85 26.79 -22.63
CA THR A 209 -31.20 27.60 -23.69
C THR A 209 -29.90 26.97 -24.22
N ARG A 210 -29.50 25.82 -23.68
CA ARG A 210 -28.24 25.14 -24.01
C ARG A 210 -28.46 23.62 -24.14
N PRO A 211 -27.73 22.93 -25.04
CA PRO A 211 -27.82 21.48 -25.16
C PRO A 211 -27.49 20.77 -23.83
N PRO A 212 -28.04 19.56 -23.60
CA PRO A 212 -27.85 18.83 -22.35
C PRO A 212 -26.47 18.27 -22.08
N ILE A 213 -25.69 18.13 -23.15
CA ILE A 213 -24.34 17.64 -23.12
C ILE A 213 -23.49 18.70 -23.79
N THR A 214 -22.58 19.30 -23.03
CA THR A 214 -21.60 20.24 -23.56
C THR A 214 -20.19 19.77 -23.22
N THR A 215 -19.27 19.98 -24.14
CA THR A 215 -17.87 19.65 -23.92
C THR A 215 -16.96 20.78 -24.39
N HIS A 216 -15.87 20.95 -23.66
CA HIS A 216 -14.77 21.85 -23.99
C HIS A 216 -13.47 21.06 -23.96
N VAL A 217 -12.68 21.17 -25.01
CA VAL A 217 -11.42 20.47 -25.19
C VAL A 217 -10.28 21.47 -25.21
N LEU A 218 -9.34 21.34 -24.28
CA LEU A 218 -8.16 22.19 -24.17
C LEU A 218 -6.91 21.39 -24.49
N ASP A 219 -6.09 21.86 -25.43
CA ASP A 219 -4.76 21.34 -25.68
C ASP A 219 -3.77 22.00 -24.73
N VAL A 220 -3.57 21.38 -23.56
CA VAL A 220 -2.62 21.84 -22.54
C VAL A 220 -1.16 21.64 -22.95
N ALA A 221 -0.84 20.83 -23.97
CA ALA A 221 0.51 20.77 -24.52
C ALA A 221 0.83 22.04 -25.32
N ARG A 222 -0.17 22.59 -26.01
CA ARG A 222 -0.07 23.87 -26.74
C ARG A 222 -0.51 25.08 -25.93
N GLY A 223 -1.11 24.86 -24.76
CA GLY A 223 -1.71 25.91 -23.94
C GLY A 223 -2.91 26.60 -24.60
N SER A 224 -3.62 25.93 -25.51
CA SER A 224 -4.67 26.54 -26.34
C SER A 224 -5.88 25.61 -26.52
N PRO A 225 -7.11 26.14 -26.73
CA PRO A 225 -8.26 25.28 -27.03
C PRO A 225 -8.03 24.39 -28.27
N ALA A 226 -8.46 23.13 -28.19
CA ALA A 226 -8.26 22.15 -29.25
C ALA A 226 -9.31 22.34 -30.34
N SER A 227 -9.03 23.18 -31.33
CA SER A 227 -9.93 23.47 -32.45
C SER A 227 -9.87 22.40 -33.54
N GLY A 228 -11.02 22.02 -34.10
CA GLY A 228 -11.08 21.07 -35.22
C GLY A 228 -11.13 19.59 -34.82
N MET A 229 -11.32 19.28 -33.54
CA MET A 229 -11.47 17.92 -33.01
C MET A 229 -12.87 17.37 -33.32
N GLU A 230 -12.97 16.21 -33.95
CA GLU A 230 -14.27 15.54 -34.12
C GLU A 230 -14.72 14.88 -32.83
N VAL A 231 -15.99 15.08 -32.50
CA VAL A 231 -16.63 14.58 -31.28
C VAL A 231 -17.92 13.88 -31.65
N HIS A 232 -18.08 12.63 -31.24
CA HIS A 232 -19.28 11.82 -31.45
C HIS A 232 -19.95 11.50 -30.13
N LEU A 233 -21.27 11.41 -30.13
CA LEU A 233 -22.06 10.97 -28.99
C LEU A 233 -22.92 9.79 -29.43
N GLU A 234 -22.89 8.72 -28.65
CA GLU A 234 -23.63 7.48 -28.89
C GLU A 234 -24.42 7.08 -27.63
N MET A 235 -25.52 6.34 -27.80
CA MET A 235 -26.32 5.79 -26.71
C MET A 235 -26.35 4.27 -26.81
N TRP A 236 -26.19 3.60 -25.67
CA TRP A 236 -26.32 2.14 -25.57
C TRP A 236 -27.77 1.70 -25.77
N LYS A 237 -27.99 0.73 -26.66
CA LYS A 237 -29.28 0.09 -26.94
C LYS A 237 -29.24 -1.44 -26.80
N GLY A 238 -28.16 -2.00 -26.26
CA GLY A 238 -27.99 -3.44 -26.12
C GLY A 238 -28.97 -4.06 -25.13
N THR A 239 -29.24 -5.36 -25.30
CA THR A 239 -30.13 -6.13 -24.42
C THR A 239 -29.54 -6.43 -23.04
N GLN A 240 -28.25 -6.14 -22.83
CA GLN A 240 -27.55 -6.29 -21.55
C GLN A 240 -27.87 -5.13 -20.59
N GLN A 241 -27.94 -5.44 -19.29
CA GLN A 241 -28.27 -4.47 -18.23
C GLN A 241 -27.25 -3.32 -18.13
N HIS A 242 -26.00 -3.56 -18.57
CA HIS A 242 -24.90 -2.60 -18.65
C HIS A 242 -24.02 -2.88 -19.88
N PRO A 243 -23.45 -1.87 -20.56
CA PRO A 243 -22.49 -2.08 -21.65
C PRO A 243 -21.22 -2.77 -21.14
N SER A 244 -20.75 -3.79 -21.85
CA SER A 244 -19.43 -4.40 -21.60
C SER A 244 -18.31 -3.49 -22.10
N PHE A 245 -17.43 -3.06 -21.19
CA PHE A 245 -16.34 -2.11 -21.46
C PHE A 245 -15.10 -2.75 -22.12
N MET A 246 -15.15 -4.03 -22.45
CA MET A 246 -14.01 -4.78 -23.05
C MET A 246 -14.25 -5.16 -24.52
N ASN A 247 -15.47 -4.98 -25.04
CA ASN A 247 -15.83 -5.41 -26.39
C ASN A 247 -15.94 -4.22 -27.36
N ARG A 248 -14.90 -4.08 -28.20
CA ARG A 248 -14.73 -2.98 -29.17
C ARG A 248 -15.73 -2.94 -30.32
N GLU A 249 -16.48 -4.02 -30.57
CA GLU A 249 -17.31 -4.19 -31.77
C GLU A 249 -18.79 -4.47 -31.46
N SER A 250 -19.28 -4.05 -30.28
CA SER A 250 -20.71 -4.13 -30.02
C SER A 250 -21.45 -3.14 -30.93
N THR A 251 -22.27 -3.67 -31.84
CA THR A 251 -23.19 -2.92 -32.72
C THR A 251 -24.35 -2.29 -31.96
N ASP A 252 -24.35 -2.40 -30.63
CA ASP A 252 -25.41 -1.92 -29.74
C ASP A 252 -25.26 -0.44 -29.36
N TRP A 253 -24.17 0.23 -29.77
CA TRP A 253 -24.00 1.67 -29.64
C TRP A 253 -24.62 2.39 -30.84
N MET A 254 -25.62 3.23 -30.58
CA MET A 254 -26.33 4.01 -31.61
C MET A 254 -25.86 5.46 -31.60
N LEU A 255 -25.36 5.96 -32.74
CA LEU A 255 -24.94 7.36 -32.89
C LEU A 255 -26.13 8.31 -32.68
N ILE A 256 -25.96 9.25 -31.75
CA ILE A 256 -26.90 10.32 -31.41
C ILE A 256 -26.55 11.61 -32.15
N GLY A 257 -25.27 11.94 -32.26
CA GLY A 257 -24.83 13.10 -33.01
C GLY A 257 -23.31 13.25 -33.03
N SER A 258 -22.85 14.11 -33.94
CA SER A 258 -21.44 14.40 -34.16
C SER A 258 -21.24 15.90 -34.34
N SER A 259 -20.12 16.42 -33.87
CA SER A 259 -19.73 17.80 -34.13
C SER A 259 -18.21 17.93 -34.17
N THR A 260 -17.75 19.15 -34.46
CA THR A 260 -16.33 19.48 -34.43
C THR A 260 -16.13 20.64 -33.46
N THR A 261 -15.06 20.61 -32.69
CA THR A 261 -14.73 21.69 -31.75
C THR A 261 -14.40 22.99 -32.50
N ASN A 262 -14.91 24.11 -32.00
CA ASN A 262 -14.65 25.44 -32.55
C ASN A 262 -13.29 26.00 -32.06
N THR A 263 -12.99 27.26 -32.39
CA THR A 263 -11.73 27.93 -31.99
C THR A 263 -11.58 28.12 -30.48
N ASP A 264 -12.68 28.03 -29.72
CA ASP A 264 -12.70 28.01 -28.25
C ASP A 264 -12.72 26.57 -27.72
N GLY A 265 -12.40 25.56 -28.54
CA GLY A 265 -12.33 24.15 -28.14
C GLY A 265 -13.68 23.53 -27.77
N ARG A 266 -14.79 24.23 -27.95
CA ARG A 266 -16.13 23.74 -27.60
C ARG A 266 -16.75 22.98 -28.75
N SER A 267 -17.35 21.84 -28.47
CA SER A 267 -18.10 21.09 -29.49
C SER A 267 -19.37 21.86 -29.91
N GLY A 268 -19.79 21.66 -31.15
CA GLY A 268 -21.17 21.97 -31.54
C GLY A 268 -22.19 21.08 -30.81
N PRO A 269 -23.50 21.36 -30.93
CA PRO A 269 -24.55 20.54 -30.32
C PRO A 269 -24.46 19.08 -30.78
N LEU A 270 -24.34 18.15 -29.83
CA LEU A 270 -24.28 16.70 -30.11
C LEU A 270 -25.67 16.02 -30.04
N MET A 271 -26.69 16.76 -29.60
CA MET A 271 -28.09 16.36 -29.58
C MET A 271 -28.97 17.62 -29.55
N GLY A 272 -30.27 17.46 -29.85
CA GLY A 272 -31.25 18.52 -29.70
C GLY A 272 -31.38 19.00 -28.25
N ILE A 273 -31.87 20.23 -28.07
CA ILE A 273 -32.21 20.76 -26.75
C ILE A 273 -33.41 19.97 -26.23
N VAL A 274 -33.21 19.24 -25.13
CA VAL A 274 -34.26 18.51 -24.42
C VAL A 274 -34.17 18.80 -22.93
N ASP A 275 -35.31 18.75 -22.26
CA ASP A 275 -35.40 19.09 -20.83
C ASP A 275 -34.82 18.01 -19.95
N HIS A 276 -34.98 16.77 -20.41
CA HIS A 276 -34.49 15.58 -19.76
C HIS A 276 -33.86 14.67 -20.81
N ILE A 277 -32.61 14.28 -20.57
CA ILE A 277 -31.95 13.27 -21.37
C ILE A 277 -32.64 11.92 -21.11
N THR A 278 -32.85 11.14 -22.16
CA THR A 278 -33.41 9.79 -22.03
C THR A 278 -32.51 8.96 -21.09
N PRO A 279 -33.07 8.33 -20.03
CA PRO A 279 -32.26 7.51 -19.13
C PRO A 279 -31.54 6.38 -19.90
N GLY A 280 -30.23 6.26 -19.72
CA GLY A 280 -29.42 5.27 -20.41
C GLY A 280 -27.93 5.54 -20.28
N PHE A 281 -27.13 4.67 -20.88
CA PHE A 281 -25.67 4.84 -21.00
C PHE A 281 -25.34 5.59 -22.28
N TYR A 282 -24.49 6.59 -22.15
CA TYR A 282 -24.00 7.40 -23.25
C TYR A 282 -22.48 7.25 -23.36
N ARG A 283 -21.98 7.24 -24.60
CA ARG A 283 -20.56 7.28 -24.91
C ARG A 283 -20.26 8.53 -25.71
N ILE A 284 -19.41 9.41 -25.21
CA ILE A 284 -18.87 10.54 -25.98
C ILE A 284 -17.43 10.23 -26.38
N SER A 285 -17.12 10.36 -27.66
CA SER A 285 -15.87 9.92 -28.28
C SER A 285 -15.20 11.10 -29.00
N PHE A 286 -13.89 11.25 -28.84
CA PHE A 286 -13.09 12.33 -29.41
C PHE A 286 -12.04 11.73 -30.36
N ASP A 287 -12.02 12.17 -31.62
CA ASP A 287 -11.06 11.72 -32.64
C ASP A 287 -9.73 12.45 -32.54
N THR A 288 -8.96 12.08 -31.51
CA THR A 288 -7.66 12.65 -31.23
C THR A 288 -6.62 12.33 -32.31
N GLY A 289 -6.83 11.26 -33.08
CA GLY A 289 -6.00 10.89 -34.22
C GLY A 289 -6.12 11.86 -35.37
N LYS A 290 -7.33 12.33 -35.70
CA LYS A 290 -7.53 13.34 -36.74
C LYS A 290 -6.98 14.70 -36.33
N TYR A 291 -7.19 15.11 -35.07
CA TYR A 291 -6.67 16.37 -34.54
C TYR A 291 -5.14 16.38 -34.38
N ALA A 292 -4.57 15.26 -33.93
CA ALA A 292 -3.12 15.08 -33.74
C ALA A 292 -2.68 13.71 -34.28
N PRO A 293 -2.34 13.60 -35.59
CA PRO A 293 -2.01 12.32 -36.24
C PRO A 293 -0.81 11.58 -35.64
N SER A 294 0.09 12.29 -34.95
CA SER A 294 1.19 11.71 -34.18
C SER A 294 0.78 11.25 -32.76
N GLY A 295 -0.53 11.30 -32.45
CA GLY A 295 -1.24 10.85 -31.25
C GLY A 295 -1.00 9.39 -30.89
N PHE A 296 -0.94 9.07 -29.60
CA PHE A 296 -0.83 7.68 -29.12
C PHE A 296 -2.21 7.00 -29.07
N PHE A 297 -3.25 7.78 -28.77
CA PHE A 297 -4.64 7.36 -28.83
C PHE A 297 -5.29 7.99 -30.07
N PRO A 298 -5.77 7.21 -31.05
CA PRO A 298 -6.53 7.74 -32.17
C PRO A 298 -7.95 8.17 -31.76
N TYR A 299 -8.50 7.56 -30.69
CA TYR A 299 -9.80 7.90 -30.14
C TYR A 299 -9.75 7.85 -28.62
N VAL A 300 -10.50 8.74 -27.98
CA VAL A 300 -10.78 8.67 -26.54
C VAL A 300 -12.27 8.70 -26.31
N SER A 301 -12.76 7.78 -25.48
CA SER A 301 -14.19 7.60 -25.22
C SER A 301 -14.50 7.68 -23.72
N LEU A 302 -15.63 8.29 -23.39
CA LEU A 302 -16.14 8.45 -22.03
C LEU A 302 -17.52 7.84 -21.95
N VAL A 303 -17.76 6.94 -20.99
CA VAL A 303 -19.08 6.37 -20.75
C VAL A 303 -19.71 6.93 -19.48
N PHE A 304 -20.93 7.47 -19.60
CA PHE A 304 -21.63 8.17 -18.54
C PHE A 304 -23.15 7.91 -18.55
N GLN A 305 -23.83 8.33 -17.48
CA GLN A 305 -25.29 8.28 -17.35
C GLN A 305 -25.82 9.68 -16.98
N GLY A 306 -26.84 10.15 -17.71
CA GLY A 306 -27.48 11.45 -17.45
C GLY A 306 -26.80 12.62 -18.16
N GLU A 307 -26.96 13.83 -17.61
CA GLU A 307 -26.40 15.07 -18.17
C GLU A 307 -24.89 15.19 -17.93
N LEU A 308 -24.16 15.83 -18.84
CA LEU A 308 -22.72 15.96 -18.77
C LEU A 308 -22.23 17.34 -19.22
N ASP A 309 -21.60 18.06 -18.31
CA ASP A 309 -20.76 19.24 -18.60
C ASP A 309 -19.31 18.91 -18.23
N MET A 310 -18.40 19.04 -19.21
CA MET A 310 -17.06 18.47 -19.08
C MET A 310 -15.98 19.28 -19.79
N VAL A 311 -14.81 19.35 -19.15
CA VAL A 311 -13.57 19.87 -19.75
C VAL A 311 -12.58 18.72 -19.95
N LEU A 312 -12.21 18.46 -21.20
CA LEU A 312 -11.19 17.50 -21.59
C LEU A 312 -9.86 18.21 -21.75
N LEU A 313 -8.83 17.78 -21.01
CA LEU A 313 -7.48 18.33 -21.10
C LEU A 313 -6.57 17.37 -21.90
N LEU A 314 -6.19 17.78 -23.11
CA LEU A 314 -5.23 17.09 -23.96
C LEU A 314 -3.84 17.66 -23.70
N GLY A 315 -2.91 16.92 -23.10
CA GLY A 315 -1.53 17.36 -23.22
C GLY A 315 -0.49 16.51 -22.54
N ASN A 316 0.76 16.83 -22.88
CA ASN A 316 1.94 16.28 -22.27
C ASN A 316 2.13 16.89 -20.89
N ARG A 317 1.91 16.08 -19.85
CA ARG A 317 2.80 16.16 -18.70
C ARG A 317 3.55 14.84 -18.59
N TYR A 318 4.87 14.98 -18.56
CA TYR A 318 5.93 13.96 -18.55
C TYR A 318 6.26 13.33 -19.93
N PHE A 319 7.52 13.51 -20.33
CA PHE A 319 7.99 13.39 -21.70
C PHE A 319 8.44 11.96 -22.01
N SER A 320 7.51 11.03 -22.22
CA SER A 320 7.74 9.83 -23.08
C SER A 320 6.45 9.06 -23.41
N ARG A 321 5.33 9.31 -22.72
CA ARG A 321 4.05 8.66 -23.02
C ARG A 321 2.90 9.67 -22.87
N LYS A 322 2.08 9.82 -23.91
CA LYS A 322 0.90 10.67 -23.89
C LYS A 322 -0.07 10.12 -22.84
N THR A 323 -0.33 10.86 -21.77
CA THR A 323 -1.43 10.61 -20.82
C THR A 323 -2.51 11.67 -21.02
N MET A 324 -3.78 11.29 -20.94
CA MET A 324 -4.92 12.17 -21.18
C MET A 324 -5.86 12.13 -19.97
N ASN A 325 -6.22 13.29 -19.43
CA ASN A 325 -7.05 13.42 -18.23
C ASN A 325 -8.37 14.13 -18.54
N ALA A 326 -9.46 13.59 -18.00
CA ALA A 326 -10.83 14.07 -18.12
C ALA A 326 -11.33 14.57 -16.77
N TYR A 327 -11.77 15.83 -16.69
CA TYR A 327 -12.33 16.40 -15.46
C TYR A 327 -13.83 16.70 -15.65
N PRO A 328 -14.74 15.86 -15.12
CA PRO A 328 -16.16 16.17 -15.15
C PRO A 328 -16.47 17.30 -14.15
N ILE A 329 -17.23 18.31 -14.59
CA ILE A 329 -17.76 19.36 -13.72
C ILE A 329 -19.25 19.07 -13.55
N GLY A 330 -19.57 17.99 -12.82
CA GLY A 330 -20.93 17.47 -12.66
C GLY A 330 -20.96 15.98 -12.31
N ARG A 331 -22.02 15.51 -11.63
CA ARG A 331 -22.10 14.17 -11.00
C ARG A 331 -21.97 12.99 -12.00
N LYS A 332 -21.34 11.89 -11.52
CA LYS A 332 -21.32 10.49 -12.02
C LYS A 332 -20.77 10.22 -13.45
N VAL A 333 -19.44 10.23 -13.59
CA VAL A 333 -18.73 9.46 -14.63
C VAL A 333 -18.56 8.02 -14.14
N LEU A 334 -18.91 7.03 -14.98
CA LEU A 334 -18.93 5.62 -14.61
C LEU A 334 -17.68 4.85 -15.08
N ALA A 335 -17.10 5.23 -16.22
CA ALA A 335 -15.86 4.66 -16.74
C ALA A 335 -15.12 5.62 -17.69
N PHE A 336 -13.79 5.54 -17.71
CA PHE A 336 -12.89 6.28 -18.61
C PHE A 336 -12.14 5.25 -19.48
N GLU A 337 -12.28 5.31 -20.80
CA GLU A 337 -11.71 4.33 -21.73
C GLU A 337 -10.75 5.00 -22.74
N LEU A 338 -9.48 4.58 -22.70
CA LEU A 338 -8.43 5.01 -23.63
C LEU A 338 -8.30 3.95 -24.74
N VAL A 339 -8.75 4.29 -25.95
CA VAL A 339 -8.75 3.34 -27.07
C VAL A 339 -7.41 3.37 -27.80
N MET A 340 -6.59 2.33 -27.60
CA MET A 340 -5.34 2.13 -28.35
C MET A 340 -5.62 1.65 -29.78
N ALA A 341 -4.93 2.23 -30.78
CA ALA A 341 -5.01 1.77 -32.17
C ALA A 341 -4.71 0.27 -32.28
N SER A 342 -5.61 -0.51 -32.90
CA SER A 342 -5.23 -1.81 -33.44
C SER A 342 -4.41 -1.55 -34.70
N SER A 343 -3.17 -2.01 -34.72
CA SER A 343 -2.32 -1.97 -35.90
C SER A 343 -2.94 -2.85 -37.00
N SER A 344 -3.68 -2.24 -37.92
CA SER A 344 -3.82 -2.78 -39.27
C SER A 344 -2.44 -2.82 -39.90
N GLN A 345 -2.03 -4.03 -40.29
CA GLN A 345 -0.72 -4.37 -40.79
C GLN A 345 -0.22 -3.43 -41.88
N ASN A 346 1.01 -2.94 -41.72
CA ASN A 346 2.00 -3.01 -42.79
C ASN A 346 3.38 -3.17 -42.14
N ALA A 347 3.87 -4.41 -42.19
CA ALA A 347 5.13 -4.82 -41.60
C ALA A 347 6.31 -4.29 -42.41
N SER A 348 7.09 -3.41 -41.82
CA SER A 348 8.54 -3.35 -42.05
C SER A 348 9.21 -4.01 -40.84
N ASN A 349 9.83 -5.16 -41.11
CA ASN A 349 10.38 -6.11 -40.16
C ASN A 349 11.65 -5.56 -39.50
N ASP A 350 11.59 -5.15 -38.23
CA ASP A 350 12.75 -5.14 -37.33
C ASP A 350 12.33 -5.67 -35.95
N GLY A 351 13.04 -6.68 -35.45
CA GLY A 351 12.55 -7.64 -34.45
C GLY A 351 12.61 -7.17 -33.00
N THR A 352 11.62 -6.40 -32.52
CA THR A 352 11.42 -6.16 -31.08
C THR A 352 10.61 -7.28 -30.43
N THR A 353 11.28 -8.23 -29.78
CA THR A 353 10.67 -9.27 -28.96
C THR A 353 9.98 -8.64 -27.73
N ASP A 354 8.79 -9.12 -27.38
CA ASP A 354 8.04 -8.65 -26.20
C ASP A 354 8.85 -8.83 -24.90
N GLN A 355 8.97 -7.77 -24.10
CA GLN A 355 9.86 -7.70 -22.93
C GLN A 355 9.22 -8.26 -21.65
N VAL A 356 7.88 -8.39 -21.64
CA VAL A 356 7.13 -9.05 -20.56
C VAL A 356 6.13 -10.00 -21.20
N LEU A 357 6.39 -11.30 -21.13
CA LEU A 357 5.47 -12.30 -21.67
C LEU A 357 4.37 -12.58 -20.65
N VAL A 358 3.15 -12.78 -21.14
CA VAL A 358 1.98 -13.09 -20.33
C VAL A 358 1.43 -14.45 -20.75
N GLU A 359 1.30 -15.35 -19.80
CA GLU A 359 0.66 -16.66 -20.00
C GLU A 359 -0.59 -16.74 -19.12
N GLU A 360 -1.70 -17.18 -19.72
CA GLU A 360 -2.97 -17.37 -19.02
C GLU A 360 -3.21 -18.86 -18.80
N CYS A 361 -3.33 -19.27 -17.54
CA CYS A 361 -3.53 -20.67 -17.17
C CYS A 361 -4.67 -20.76 -16.17
N GLY A 362 -5.90 -20.98 -16.66
CA GLY A 362 -7.10 -20.94 -15.83
C GLY A 362 -7.20 -19.62 -15.06
N PHE A 363 -7.24 -19.72 -13.72
CA PHE A 363 -7.30 -18.58 -12.81
C PHE A 363 -5.95 -17.93 -12.51
N THR A 364 -4.86 -18.45 -13.07
CA THR A 364 -3.50 -17.98 -12.86
C THR A 364 -3.03 -17.13 -14.04
N ARG A 365 -2.27 -16.07 -13.74
CA ARG A 365 -1.54 -15.28 -14.74
C ARG A 365 -0.05 -15.35 -14.44
N ILE A 366 0.74 -15.75 -15.43
CA ILE A 366 2.20 -15.84 -15.33
C ILE A 366 2.81 -14.69 -16.11
N LEU A 367 3.60 -13.87 -15.42
CA LEU A 367 4.32 -12.73 -15.97
C LEU A 367 5.80 -13.08 -16.05
N THR A 368 6.32 -13.21 -17.26
CA THR A 368 7.72 -13.60 -17.49
C THR A 368 8.54 -12.41 -17.98
N LEU A 369 9.55 -12.01 -17.20
CA LEU A 369 10.52 -10.97 -17.56
C LEU A 369 11.43 -11.50 -18.67
N ASN A 370 11.43 -10.87 -19.84
CA ASN A 370 12.00 -11.43 -21.07
C ASN A 370 13.06 -10.51 -21.72
N ARG A 371 14.12 -10.20 -20.95
CA ARG A 371 15.36 -9.59 -21.47
C ARG A 371 16.58 -10.41 -21.02
N PRO A 372 16.67 -11.71 -21.36
CA PRO A 372 17.69 -12.61 -20.80
C PRO A 372 19.13 -12.16 -21.11
N ARG A 373 19.36 -11.49 -22.25
CA ARG A 373 20.66 -10.91 -22.63
C ARG A 373 21.12 -9.80 -21.68
N GLN A 374 20.18 -9.06 -21.08
CA GLN A 374 20.43 -8.02 -20.06
C GLN A 374 20.10 -8.53 -18.65
N LEU A 375 20.09 -9.85 -18.43
CA LEU A 375 19.75 -10.45 -17.13
C LEU A 375 18.39 -9.96 -16.59
N ASN A 376 17.44 -9.72 -17.49
CA ASN A 376 16.10 -9.22 -17.16
C ASN A 376 16.11 -7.89 -16.38
N ALA A 377 17.09 -7.02 -16.66
CA ALA A 377 17.11 -5.66 -16.12
C ALA A 377 15.82 -4.90 -16.49
N LEU A 378 15.17 -4.30 -15.50
CA LEU A 378 13.88 -3.63 -15.62
C LEU A 378 14.04 -2.33 -16.41
N SER A 379 13.48 -2.31 -17.62
CA SER A 379 13.36 -1.10 -18.43
C SER A 379 12.09 -0.32 -18.05
N ALA A 380 12.03 0.97 -18.38
CA ALA A 380 10.78 1.75 -18.23
C ALA A 380 9.57 1.07 -18.93
N PRO A 381 9.69 0.53 -20.16
CA PRO A 381 8.61 -0.25 -20.77
C PRO A 381 8.16 -1.46 -19.97
N MET A 382 9.09 -2.22 -19.38
CA MET A 382 8.74 -3.38 -18.54
C MET A 382 8.00 -2.95 -17.27
N ILE A 383 8.51 -1.92 -16.58
CA ILE A 383 7.90 -1.41 -15.34
C ILE A 383 6.46 -0.98 -15.60
N MET A 384 6.23 -0.18 -16.66
CA MET A 384 4.89 0.26 -17.02
C MET A 384 3.98 -0.90 -17.40
N LYS A 385 4.48 -1.85 -18.19
CA LYS A 385 3.68 -3.02 -18.58
C LYS A 385 3.29 -3.87 -17.37
N LEU A 386 4.21 -4.08 -16.43
CA LEU A 386 3.91 -4.77 -15.18
C LEU A 386 2.87 -3.99 -14.37
N LEU A 387 3.03 -2.67 -14.21
CA LEU A 387 2.08 -1.84 -13.48
C LEU A 387 0.65 -1.96 -14.06
N GLU A 388 0.52 -1.87 -15.39
CA GLU A 388 -0.74 -2.08 -16.11
C GLU A 388 -1.35 -3.46 -15.81
N LEU A 389 -0.55 -4.52 -15.92
CA LEU A 389 -0.99 -5.91 -15.71
C LEU A 389 -1.42 -6.14 -14.26
N PHE A 390 -0.64 -5.68 -13.28
CA PHE A 390 -0.99 -5.81 -11.86
C PHE A 390 -2.32 -5.11 -11.56
N ILE A 391 -2.51 -3.86 -12.01
CA ILE A 391 -3.74 -3.11 -11.79
C ILE A 391 -4.94 -3.79 -12.49
N ALA A 392 -4.77 -4.27 -13.72
CA ALA A 392 -5.82 -4.94 -14.47
C ALA A 392 -6.24 -6.24 -13.78
N TYR A 393 -5.29 -7.12 -13.50
CA TYR A 393 -5.55 -8.43 -12.91
C TYR A 393 -6.01 -8.37 -11.47
N GLU A 394 -5.81 -7.27 -10.77
CA GLU A 394 -6.39 -7.12 -9.44
C GLU A 394 -7.91 -6.98 -9.49
N LYS A 395 -8.44 -6.30 -10.51
CA LYS A 395 -9.88 -6.05 -10.69
C LYS A 395 -10.60 -7.22 -11.34
N ASP A 396 -9.86 -8.06 -12.05
CA ASP A 396 -10.41 -9.21 -12.77
C ASP A 396 -10.83 -10.33 -11.82
N SER A 397 -12.13 -10.65 -11.73
CA SER A 397 -12.61 -11.72 -10.84
C SER A 397 -12.07 -13.11 -11.19
N ASP A 398 -11.66 -13.33 -12.44
CA ASP A 398 -11.18 -14.61 -12.96
C ASP A 398 -9.68 -14.80 -12.73
N VAL A 399 -8.99 -13.79 -12.21
CA VAL A 399 -7.61 -13.95 -11.76
C VAL A 399 -7.58 -14.15 -10.25
N LYS A 400 -7.03 -15.28 -9.81
CA LYS A 400 -6.88 -15.65 -8.38
C LYS A 400 -5.43 -15.63 -7.91
N LEU A 401 -4.49 -15.81 -8.83
CA LEU A 401 -3.05 -15.90 -8.54
C LEU A 401 -2.23 -15.22 -9.64
N LEU A 402 -1.25 -14.40 -9.24
CA LEU A 402 -0.21 -13.93 -10.15
C LEU A 402 1.11 -14.64 -9.84
N ILE A 403 1.80 -15.07 -10.88
CA ILE A 403 3.17 -15.59 -10.81
C ILE A 403 4.07 -14.61 -11.57
N VAL A 404 5.20 -14.24 -10.97
CA VAL A 404 6.25 -13.45 -11.66
C VAL A 404 7.51 -14.29 -11.71
N LYS A 405 8.10 -14.47 -12.90
CA LYS A 405 9.34 -15.21 -13.12
C LYS A 405 10.25 -14.51 -14.13
N GLY A 406 11.53 -14.85 -14.14
CA GLY A 406 12.47 -14.40 -15.18
C GLY A 406 12.73 -15.47 -16.23
N ASN A 407 12.97 -15.05 -17.47
CA ASN A 407 13.45 -15.94 -18.52
C ASN A 407 14.98 -16.11 -18.44
N GLY A 408 15.47 -17.34 -18.56
CA GLY A 408 16.89 -17.66 -18.60
C GLY A 408 17.55 -17.72 -17.21
N ARG A 409 18.80 -17.23 -17.12
CA ARG A 409 19.69 -17.44 -15.96
C ARG A 409 19.49 -16.47 -14.79
N ALA A 410 18.54 -15.55 -14.88
CA ALA A 410 18.29 -14.54 -13.87
C ALA A 410 16.79 -14.29 -13.74
N PHE A 411 16.34 -14.01 -12.52
CA PHE A 411 15.02 -13.43 -12.32
C PHE A 411 15.04 -11.98 -12.84
N SER A 412 15.86 -11.13 -12.22
CA SER A 412 16.14 -9.76 -12.67
C SER A 412 17.34 -9.17 -11.93
N ALA A 413 18.31 -8.64 -12.68
CA ALA A 413 19.54 -8.04 -12.14
C ALA A 413 19.45 -6.51 -11.97
N GLY A 414 18.29 -5.98 -11.58
CA GLY A 414 18.10 -4.56 -11.23
C GLY A 414 17.36 -3.75 -12.29
N GLY A 415 17.32 -2.43 -12.10
CA GLY A 415 16.79 -1.49 -13.09
C GLY A 415 17.82 -1.14 -14.17
N ASP A 416 17.35 -0.67 -15.32
CA ASP A 416 18.20 -0.18 -16.43
C ASP A 416 18.78 1.22 -16.11
N VAL A 417 19.51 1.32 -14.99
CA VAL A 417 20.09 2.57 -14.46
C VAL A 417 21.07 3.20 -15.47
N ALA A 418 21.71 2.39 -16.32
CA ALA A 418 22.55 2.91 -17.39
C ALA A 418 21.76 3.80 -18.37
N ALA A 419 20.49 3.48 -18.65
CA ALA A 419 19.62 4.33 -19.46
C ALA A 419 19.22 5.62 -18.73
N VAL A 420 18.99 5.53 -17.42
CA VAL A 420 18.71 6.69 -16.56
C VAL A 420 19.90 7.64 -16.55
N VAL A 421 21.11 7.16 -16.27
CA VAL A 421 22.34 7.96 -16.24
C VAL A 421 22.54 8.67 -17.58
N ARG A 422 22.40 7.96 -18.71
CA ARG A 422 22.51 8.60 -20.04
C ARG A 422 21.52 9.75 -20.22
N SER A 423 20.29 9.59 -19.75
CA SER A 423 19.25 10.61 -19.85
C SER A 423 19.58 11.83 -18.99
N VAL A 424 20.01 11.60 -17.74
CA VAL A 424 20.42 12.66 -16.79
C VAL A 424 21.62 13.43 -17.32
N THR A 425 22.67 12.74 -17.82
CA THR A 425 23.87 13.39 -18.38
C THR A 425 23.55 14.22 -19.63
N GLN A 426 22.45 13.93 -20.32
CA GLN A 426 21.96 14.72 -21.46
C GLN A 426 21.04 15.88 -21.04
N GLY A 427 20.90 16.15 -19.74
CA GLY A 427 20.05 17.21 -19.20
C GLY A 427 18.58 16.82 -18.99
N HIS A 428 18.21 15.57 -19.27
CA HIS A 428 16.83 15.08 -19.13
C HIS A 428 16.62 14.38 -17.78
N TRP A 429 16.81 15.11 -16.68
CA TRP A 429 16.70 14.56 -15.32
C TRP A 429 15.30 14.01 -15.01
N THR A 430 14.25 14.62 -15.58
CA THR A 430 12.84 14.22 -15.40
C THR A 430 12.56 12.81 -15.88
N LEU A 431 13.28 12.31 -16.89
CA LEU A 431 13.17 10.91 -17.35
C LEU A 431 13.68 9.91 -16.31
N GLY A 432 14.72 10.29 -15.56
CA GLY A 432 15.23 9.51 -14.44
C GLY A 432 14.24 9.50 -13.28
N ALA A 433 13.68 10.67 -12.95
CA ALA A 433 12.63 10.78 -11.93
C ALA A 433 11.39 9.95 -12.30
N GLU A 434 10.94 10.01 -13.55
CA GLU A 434 9.79 9.22 -14.05
C GLU A 434 10.06 7.71 -13.99
N PHE A 435 11.29 7.27 -14.26
CA PHE A 435 11.67 5.86 -14.13
C PHE A 435 11.44 5.36 -12.68
N PHE A 436 12.00 6.06 -11.70
CA PHE A 436 11.88 5.69 -10.29
C PHE A 436 10.46 5.88 -9.76
N TRP A 437 9.75 6.91 -10.21
CA TRP A 437 8.34 7.12 -9.87
C TRP A 437 7.48 5.90 -10.22
N ASN A 438 7.64 5.39 -11.45
CA ASN A 438 6.89 4.24 -11.92
C ASN A 438 7.36 2.95 -11.23
N GLU A 439 8.65 2.81 -10.95
CA GLU A 439 9.20 1.67 -10.20
C GLU A 439 8.64 1.61 -8.78
N TYR A 440 8.68 2.73 -8.04
CA TYR A 440 8.14 2.82 -6.68
C TYR A 440 6.63 2.63 -6.65
N THR A 441 5.91 3.17 -7.64
CA THR A 441 4.46 2.93 -7.77
C THR A 441 4.18 1.44 -7.98
N LEU A 442 4.94 0.76 -8.85
CA LEU A 442 4.83 -0.69 -9.04
C LEU A 442 5.12 -1.46 -7.75
N ASN A 443 6.21 -1.13 -7.04
CA ASN A 443 6.55 -1.78 -5.78
C ASN A 443 5.44 -1.60 -4.73
N TYR A 444 4.88 -0.40 -4.62
CA TYR A 444 3.75 -0.10 -3.75
C TYR A 444 2.50 -0.92 -4.11
N ILE A 445 2.18 -1.03 -5.40
CA ILE A 445 1.05 -1.85 -5.87
C ILE A 445 1.26 -3.32 -5.52
N ILE A 446 2.47 -3.86 -5.71
CA ILE A 446 2.80 -5.24 -5.35
C ILE A 446 2.72 -5.45 -3.84
N ALA A 447 3.22 -4.49 -3.04
CA ALA A 447 3.20 -4.56 -1.57
C ALA A 447 1.77 -4.54 -1.01
N THR A 448 0.88 -3.82 -1.66
CA THR A 448 -0.52 -3.63 -1.26
C THR A 448 -1.49 -4.45 -2.12
N TYR A 449 -0.98 -5.47 -2.79
CA TYR A 449 -1.76 -6.27 -3.72
C TYR A 449 -2.79 -7.12 -2.96
N SER A 450 -4.06 -7.03 -3.36
CA SER A 450 -5.15 -7.71 -2.66
C SER A 450 -5.23 -9.21 -2.95
N LYS A 451 -4.53 -9.68 -3.99
CA LYS A 451 -4.48 -11.09 -4.38
C LYS A 451 -3.11 -11.70 -4.08
N PRO A 452 -3.02 -13.02 -3.88
CA PRO A 452 -1.74 -13.69 -3.78
C PRO A 452 -0.88 -13.48 -5.04
N GLN A 453 0.38 -13.13 -4.80
CA GLN A 453 1.40 -13.11 -5.83
C GLN A 453 2.59 -13.97 -5.38
N VAL A 454 3.11 -14.77 -6.31
CA VAL A 454 4.26 -15.66 -6.13
C VAL A 454 5.40 -15.20 -7.04
N SER A 455 6.55 -14.89 -6.45
CA SER A 455 7.78 -14.61 -7.19
C SER A 455 8.66 -15.87 -7.25
N ILE A 456 8.95 -16.35 -8.45
CA ILE A 456 9.88 -17.47 -8.67
C ILE A 456 11.27 -16.89 -8.93
N LEU A 457 12.10 -16.90 -7.89
CA LEU A 457 13.42 -16.27 -7.84
C LEU A 457 14.50 -17.25 -8.32
N ASN A 458 14.44 -17.61 -9.60
CA ASN A 458 15.44 -18.48 -10.22
C ASN A 458 16.62 -17.65 -10.78
N GLY A 459 17.79 -17.81 -10.18
CA GLY A 459 19.02 -17.10 -10.58
C GLY A 459 19.17 -15.74 -9.91
N ILE A 460 19.83 -14.80 -10.59
CA ILE A 460 20.20 -13.49 -10.03
C ILE A 460 18.97 -12.64 -9.73
N VAL A 461 18.91 -12.10 -8.51
CA VAL A 461 17.92 -11.11 -8.03
C VAL A 461 18.68 -9.95 -7.39
N MET A 462 18.62 -8.76 -7.98
CA MET A 462 19.32 -7.57 -7.47
C MET A 462 18.52 -6.29 -7.77
N GLY A 463 18.78 -5.20 -7.04
CA GLY A 463 18.19 -3.87 -7.27
C GLY A 463 16.67 -3.89 -7.45
N GLY A 464 16.17 -3.26 -8.51
CA GLY A 464 14.75 -3.30 -8.89
C GLY A 464 14.13 -4.70 -9.01
N GLY A 465 14.93 -5.71 -9.36
CA GLY A 465 14.49 -7.11 -9.33
C GLY A 465 14.11 -7.59 -7.93
N ALA A 466 14.81 -7.14 -6.89
CA ALA A 466 14.39 -7.37 -5.51
C ALA A 466 13.09 -6.61 -5.22
N GLY A 467 12.99 -5.33 -5.62
CA GLY A 467 11.79 -4.52 -5.41
C GLY A 467 10.51 -5.16 -5.94
N ILE A 468 10.50 -5.63 -7.19
CA ILE A 468 9.28 -6.24 -7.79
C ILE A 468 8.96 -7.65 -7.26
N SER A 469 9.74 -8.18 -6.31
CA SER A 469 9.63 -9.57 -5.90
C SER A 469 9.54 -9.80 -4.39
N ILE A 470 10.26 -9.03 -3.57
CA ILE A 470 10.25 -9.13 -2.11
C ILE A 470 8.88 -8.78 -1.52
N HIS A 471 8.18 -7.85 -2.16
CA HIS A 471 6.88 -7.38 -1.72
C HIS A 471 5.75 -8.37 -1.99
N GLY A 472 6.00 -9.37 -2.85
CA GLY A 472 5.09 -10.47 -3.11
C GLY A 472 4.63 -11.20 -1.86
N ARG A 473 3.56 -11.99 -1.95
CA ARG A 473 3.14 -12.79 -0.78
C ARG A 473 4.10 -13.96 -0.56
N PHE A 474 4.46 -14.64 -1.64
CA PHE A 474 5.35 -15.81 -1.62
C PHE A 474 6.59 -15.57 -2.48
N ARG A 475 7.74 -16.04 -1.99
CA ARG A 475 9.02 -16.00 -2.70
C ARG A 475 9.56 -17.42 -2.73
N VAL A 476 9.69 -17.98 -3.93
CA VAL A 476 10.26 -19.32 -4.13
C VAL A 476 11.69 -19.12 -4.59
N VAL A 477 12.64 -19.55 -3.77
CA VAL A 477 14.07 -19.55 -4.10
C VAL A 477 14.51 -20.99 -4.35
N THR A 478 15.49 -21.19 -5.23
CA THR A 478 15.97 -22.54 -5.48
C THR A 478 17.39 -22.63 -6.01
N GLU A 479 18.09 -23.70 -5.61
CA GLU A 479 19.30 -24.21 -6.27
C GLU A 479 19.00 -25.47 -7.15
N LYS A 480 17.90 -26.21 -6.87
CA LYS A 480 17.67 -27.60 -7.35
C LYS A 480 16.19 -28.01 -7.55
N THR A 481 15.23 -27.10 -7.34
CA THR A 481 13.78 -27.39 -7.35
C THR A 481 13.32 -27.66 -8.78
N ASN A 482 12.46 -28.65 -8.95
CA ASN A 482 11.74 -28.86 -10.21
C ASN A 482 10.68 -27.76 -10.38
N LEU A 483 11.11 -26.59 -10.85
CA LEU A 483 10.26 -25.42 -11.04
C LEU A 483 9.09 -25.70 -11.98
N ALA A 484 9.27 -26.55 -13.00
CA ALA A 484 8.21 -26.88 -13.94
C ALA A 484 7.01 -27.54 -13.26
N TYR A 485 7.24 -28.46 -12.33
CA TYR A 485 6.15 -29.15 -11.63
C TYR A 485 5.50 -28.27 -10.55
N LEU A 486 6.27 -27.40 -9.88
CA LEU A 486 5.71 -26.37 -9.01
C LEU A 486 4.82 -25.39 -9.78
N GLU A 487 5.30 -24.90 -10.94
CA GLU A 487 4.54 -24.00 -11.80
C GLU A 487 3.23 -24.67 -12.25
N ASP A 488 3.29 -25.91 -12.74
CA ASP A 488 2.11 -26.69 -13.13
C ASP A 488 1.10 -26.84 -11.97
N LEU A 489 1.55 -27.16 -10.75
CA LEU A 489 0.66 -27.22 -9.59
C LEU A 489 0.01 -25.87 -9.29
N LEU A 490 0.80 -24.79 -9.29
CA LEU A 490 0.29 -23.44 -9.01
C LEU A 490 -0.71 -22.98 -10.07
N THR A 491 -0.52 -23.34 -11.34
CA THR A 491 -1.48 -22.99 -12.41
C THR A 491 -2.87 -23.61 -12.22
N LYS A 492 -2.95 -24.73 -11.49
CA LYS A 492 -4.20 -25.44 -11.19
C LYS A 492 -4.91 -24.92 -9.93
N VAL A 493 -4.36 -23.92 -9.25
CA VAL A 493 -4.98 -23.32 -8.07
C VAL A 493 -6.12 -22.40 -8.50
N GLU A 494 -7.35 -22.72 -8.08
CA GLU A 494 -8.57 -21.97 -8.43
C GLU A 494 -9.00 -20.97 -7.33
N THR A 495 -8.15 -20.76 -6.32
CA THR A 495 -8.46 -19.95 -5.15
C THR A 495 -7.42 -18.86 -4.90
N SER A 496 -7.86 -17.74 -4.36
CA SER A 496 -6.99 -16.68 -3.85
C SER A 496 -6.65 -16.89 -2.36
N ASP A 497 -6.98 -18.06 -1.79
CA ASP A 497 -6.66 -18.40 -0.41
C ASP A 497 -5.14 -18.63 -0.26
N PRO A 498 -4.44 -17.79 0.53
CA PRO A 498 -3.02 -17.95 0.76
C PRO A 498 -2.62 -19.30 1.37
N PHE A 499 -3.48 -19.96 2.13
CA PHE A 499 -3.15 -21.24 2.74
C PHE A 499 -2.99 -22.35 1.71
N VAL A 500 -3.92 -22.41 0.76
CA VAL A 500 -3.90 -23.41 -0.31
C VAL A 500 -2.66 -23.21 -1.18
N ILE A 501 -2.31 -21.96 -1.47
CA ILE A 501 -1.11 -21.62 -2.23
C ILE A 501 0.16 -21.97 -1.43
N CYS A 502 0.21 -21.63 -0.14
CA CYS A 502 1.33 -21.99 0.73
C CYS A 502 1.52 -23.51 0.79
N ALA A 503 0.44 -24.27 1.04
CA ALA A 503 0.46 -25.72 1.09
C ALA A 503 0.89 -26.34 -0.26
N SER A 504 0.58 -25.70 -1.38
CA SER A 504 1.04 -26.11 -2.71
C SER A 504 2.55 -25.90 -2.87
N ILE A 505 3.07 -24.77 -2.39
CA ILE A 505 4.51 -24.47 -2.39
C ILE A 505 5.26 -25.40 -1.43
N ASP A 506 4.70 -25.66 -0.25
CA ASP A 506 5.32 -26.45 0.82
C ASP A 506 5.56 -27.91 0.44
N GLN A 507 4.81 -28.45 -0.52
CA GLN A 507 5.08 -29.77 -1.12
C GLN A 507 6.46 -29.85 -1.81
N PHE A 508 7.03 -28.71 -2.19
CA PHE A 508 8.34 -28.59 -2.82
C PHE A 508 9.40 -27.95 -1.92
N SER A 509 9.02 -27.50 -0.74
CA SER A 509 9.91 -26.89 0.23
C SER A 509 10.77 -27.97 0.89
N GLN A 510 12.06 -27.65 1.09
CA GLN A 510 12.97 -28.47 1.87
C GLN A 510 13.55 -27.62 2.98
N MET A 511 13.66 -28.18 4.20
CA MET A 511 14.45 -27.54 5.24
C MET A 511 15.93 -27.65 4.89
N VAL A 512 16.59 -26.49 4.71
CA VAL A 512 18.02 -26.43 4.45
C VAL A 512 18.73 -26.07 5.75
N PRO A 513 19.72 -26.86 6.21
CA PRO A 513 20.50 -26.51 7.38
C PRO A 513 21.28 -25.22 7.12
N LEU A 514 21.28 -24.32 8.11
CA LEU A 514 22.01 -23.07 8.02
C LEU A 514 23.52 -23.34 7.95
N LYS A 515 24.19 -22.72 6.98
CA LYS A 515 25.65 -22.76 6.88
C LYS A 515 26.25 -22.03 8.09
N ALA A 516 27.37 -22.51 8.61
CA ALA A 516 28.08 -21.85 9.72
C ALA A 516 28.38 -20.37 9.39
N SER A 517 28.77 -20.08 8.15
CA SER A 517 29.03 -18.74 7.62
C SER A 517 27.79 -17.99 7.13
N SER A 518 26.58 -18.46 7.44
CA SER A 518 25.34 -17.76 7.06
C SER A 518 25.25 -16.41 7.76
N ALA A 519 24.59 -15.45 7.11
CA ALA A 519 24.28 -14.15 7.73
C ALA A 519 23.52 -14.32 9.05
N TYR A 520 22.65 -15.34 9.15
CA TYR A 520 21.90 -15.66 10.36
C TYR A 520 22.82 -15.91 11.57
N ASN A 521 23.84 -16.75 11.42
CA ASN A 521 24.79 -17.03 12.50
C ASN A 521 25.73 -15.85 12.81
N ARG A 522 25.70 -14.80 11.98
CA ARG A 522 26.45 -13.56 12.16
C ARG A 522 25.58 -12.42 12.69
N LEU A 523 24.27 -12.64 12.90
CA LEU A 523 23.32 -11.59 13.27
C LEU A 523 23.76 -10.81 14.51
N ASP A 524 24.21 -11.48 15.58
CA ASP A 524 24.67 -10.79 16.79
C ASP A 524 25.80 -9.79 16.51
N ILE A 525 26.74 -10.15 15.63
CA ILE A 525 27.86 -9.28 15.25
C ILE A 525 27.36 -8.17 14.32
N ILE A 526 26.50 -8.51 13.36
CA ILE A 526 25.88 -7.54 12.44
C ILE A 526 25.11 -6.49 13.24
N ASP A 527 24.20 -6.90 14.12
CA ASP A 527 23.39 -6.00 14.95
C ASP A 527 24.27 -5.15 15.87
N LYS A 528 25.32 -5.73 16.46
CA LYS A 528 26.28 -4.99 17.29
C LYS A 528 27.04 -3.91 16.50
N CYS A 529 27.47 -4.20 15.28
CA CYS A 529 28.24 -3.29 14.44
C CYS A 529 27.36 -2.25 13.73
N PHE A 530 26.19 -2.64 13.22
CA PHE A 530 25.31 -1.78 12.43
C PHE A 530 24.24 -1.05 13.26
N SER A 531 24.19 -1.25 14.58
CA SER A 531 23.37 -0.45 15.50
C SER A 531 23.98 0.92 15.84
N LYS A 532 25.15 1.27 15.29
CA LYS A 532 25.76 2.59 15.51
C LYS A 532 25.07 3.65 14.68
N GLU A 533 25.11 4.88 15.17
CA GLU A 533 24.39 6.01 14.56
C GLU A 533 25.10 6.56 13.31
N THR A 534 26.43 6.42 13.21
CA THR A 534 27.24 6.95 12.11
C THR A 534 27.98 5.84 11.35
N VAL A 535 28.24 6.05 10.06
CA VAL A 535 28.98 5.07 9.23
C VAL A 535 30.40 4.88 9.76
N GLU A 536 31.01 5.94 10.30
CA GLU A 536 32.32 5.93 10.94
C GLU A 536 32.34 5.02 12.16
N ASP A 537 31.32 5.12 13.02
CA ASP A 537 31.18 4.25 14.19
C ASP A 537 30.91 2.80 13.79
N ILE A 538 30.13 2.57 12.72
CA ILE A 538 29.92 1.23 12.15
C ILE A 538 31.25 0.64 11.68
N ILE A 539 32.04 1.38 10.90
CA ILE A 539 33.35 0.94 10.40
C ILE A 539 34.30 0.67 11.58
N SER A 540 34.37 1.56 12.55
CA SER A 540 35.18 1.39 13.77
C SER A 540 34.79 0.14 14.56
N ALA A 541 33.48 -0.13 14.67
CA ALA A 541 32.98 -1.34 15.29
C ALA A 541 33.37 -2.60 14.50
N LEU A 542 33.22 -2.58 13.17
CA LEU A 542 33.64 -3.68 12.29
C LEU A 542 35.15 -3.93 12.38
N GLU A 543 35.98 -2.88 12.39
CA GLU A 543 37.43 -2.99 12.54
C GLU A 543 37.82 -3.64 13.87
N LYS A 544 37.14 -3.25 14.95
CA LYS A 544 37.33 -3.86 16.28
C LYS A 544 36.95 -5.34 16.29
N GLU A 545 35.83 -5.72 15.67
CA GLU A 545 35.44 -7.13 15.57
C GLU A 545 36.42 -7.91 14.68
N SER A 546 36.91 -7.32 13.58
CA SER A 546 37.88 -7.95 12.68
C SER A 546 39.22 -8.28 13.36
N ALA A 547 39.63 -7.45 14.33
CA ALA A 547 40.83 -7.69 15.12
C ALA A 547 40.65 -8.85 16.13
N SER A 548 39.41 -9.14 16.52
CA SER A 548 39.06 -10.19 17.47
C SER A 548 38.67 -11.52 16.82
N MET A 549 38.09 -11.47 15.61
CA MET A 549 37.62 -12.61 14.84
C MET A 549 38.00 -12.41 13.37
N ALA A 550 38.84 -13.30 12.84
CA ALA A 550 39.23 -13.31 11.43
C ALA A 550 38.13 -13.96 10.57
N ASP A 551 36.98 -13.30 10.43
CA ASP A 551 35.96 -13.70 9.47
C ASP A 551 36.01 -12.77 8.24
N GLU A 552 36.21 -13.36 7.07
CA GLU A 552 36.49 -12.68 5.80
C GLU A 552 35.40 -11.67 5.41
N TRP A 553 34.15 -11.91 5.81
CA TRP A 553 33.04 -10.99 5.49
C TRP A 553 33.20 -9.61 6.12
N ILE A 554 33.86 -9.50 7.29
CA ILE A 554 34.03 -8.21 7.98
C ILE A 554 34.95 -7.32 7.14
N VAL A 555 36.03 -7.90 6.60
CA VAL A 555 36.96 -7.21 5.70
C VAL A 555 36.24 -6.76 4.43
N VAL A 556 35.43 -7.63 3.84
CA VAL A 556 34.63 -7.30 2.65
C VAL A 556 33.58 -6.22 2.96
N ALA A 557 32.95 -6.25 4.13
CA ALA A 557 31.99 -5.24 4.55
C ALA A 557 32.65 -3.87 4.74
N ILE A 558 33.81 -3.82 5.40
CA ILE A 558 34.61 -2.59 5.55
C ILE A 558 35.00 -2.03 4.18
N GLN A 559 35.46 -2.89 3.26
CA GLN A 559 35.78 -2.49 1.89
C GLN A 559 34.55 -1.99 1.14
N GLY A 560 33.40 -2.63 1.29
CA GLY A 560 32.12 -2.22 0.69
C GLY A 560 31.61 -0.88 1.22
N CYS A 561 31.72 -0.63 2.52
CA CYS A 561 31.41 0.68 3.12
C CYS A 561 32.35 1.78 2.61
N ARG A 562 33.61 1.42 2.29
CA ARG A 562 34.63 2.35 1.77
C ARG A 562 34.59 2.50 0.25
N ALA A 563 33.97 1.57 -0.48
CA ALA A 563 33.91 1.57 -1.92
C ALA A 563 32.68 0.78 -2.43
N ILE A 564 31.87 1.40 -3.30
CA ILE A 564 31.40 0.90 -4.61
C ILE A 564 30.13 1.64 -5.03
N LEU A 565 30.19 2.25 -6.23
CA LEU A 565 29.17 2.33 -7.28
C LEU A 565 29.68 3.23 -8.41
N VAL A 566 29.48 2.79 -9.66
CA VAL A 566 29.73 3.53 -10.91
C VAL A 566 31.20 3.72 -11.31
N ASP A 567 31.95 2.63 -11.51
CA ASP A 567 32.95 2.66 -12.59
C ASP A 567 33.28 1.26 -13.14
N LYS A 568 33.42 1.15 -14.47
CA LYS A 568 33.76 -0.14 -15.13
C LYS A 568 35.15 -0.64 -14.74
N ASP A 569 36.02 0.28 -14.33
CA ASP A 569 37.40 0.02 -13.97
C ASP A 569 37.56 -0.41 -12.49
N ARG A 570 36.43 -0.58 -11.76
CA ARG A 570 36.39 -0.89 -10.32
C ARG A 570 37.18 0.08 -9.43
N ASN A 571 37.46 1.28 -9.93
CA ASN A 571 38.22 2.32 -9.25
C ASN A 571 37.45 3.66 -9.27
N PRO A 572 36.25 3.72 -8.65
CA PRO A 572 35.45 4.94 -8.64
C PRO A 572 36.22 6.08 -7.98
N LYS A 573 36.23 7.25 -8.63
CA LYS A 573 36.75 8.50 -8.05
C LYS A 573 35.62 9.21 -7.34
N TRP A 574 35.49 8.97 -6.05
CA TRP A 574 34.49 9.63 -5.21
C TRP A 574 34.89 11.08 -4.92
N GLU A 575 33.91 11.95 -4.95
CA GLU A 575 34.01 13.31 -4.44
C GLU A 575 32.86 13.54 -3.45
N PRO A 576 33.15 13.73 -2.15
CA PRO A 576 34.48 13.72 -1.53
C PRO A 576 35.13 12.31 -1.47
N SER A 577 36.47 12.26 -1.40
CA SER A 577 37.25 11.01 -1.47
C SER A 577 37.27 10.18 -0.19
N GLY A 578 36.66 10.69 0.90
CA GLY A 578 36.64 10.07 2.22
C GLY A 578 35.44 10.56 3.03
N LEU A 579 34.98 9.72 3.96
CA LEU A 579 33.83 10.01 4.82
C LEU A 579 34.10 11.21 5.76
N ASP A 580 35.33 11.36 6.22
CA ASP A 580 35.81 12.48 7.04
C ASP A 580 35.69 13.85 6.37
N LEU A 581 35.48 13.86 5.04
CA LEU A 581 35.31 15.04 4.22
C LEU A 581 33.82 15.31 3.87
N VAL A 582 32.88 14.48 4.34
CA VAL A 582 31.44 14.67 4.15
C VAL A 582 30.88 15.54 5.28
N ASP A 583 30.55 16.80 5.00
CA ASP A 583 29.84 17.68 5.94
C ASP A 583 28.37 17.24 6.08
N SER A 584 27.80 17.32 7.30
CA SER A 584 26.38 17.04 7.55
C SER A 584 25.47 17.87 6.65
N LYS A 585 25.88 19.09 6.28
CA LYS A 585 25.14 19.95 5.34
C LYS A 585 25.00 19.33 3.94
N VAL A 586 25.97 18.53 3.50
CA VAL A 586 25.88 17.82 2.21
C VAL A 586 24.81 16.75 2.29
N LEU A 587 24.68 16.06 3.43
CA LEU A 587 23.62 15.08 3.66
C LEU A 587 22.25 15.74 3.73
N ASP A 588 22.11 16.84 4.49
CA ASP A 588 20.86 17.56 4.63
C ASP A 588 20.28 18.01 3.28
N GLN A 589 21.13 18.31 2.30
CA GLN A 589 20.70 18.67 0.94
C GLN A 589 19.96 17.54 0.21
N TYR A 590 20.28 16.27 0.46
CA TYR A 590 19.58 15.13 -0.15
C TYR A 590 18.17 14.92 0.42
N PHE A 591 17.92 15.40 1.64
CA PHE A 591 16.62 15.32 2.32
C PHE A 591 15.81 16.62 2.23
N ALA A 592 16.38 17.67 1.63
CA ALA A 592 15.69 18.92 1.41
C ALA A 592 14.59 18.77 0.35
N GLU A 593 13.54 19.58 0.47
CA GLU A 593 12.51 19.65 -0.57
C GLU A 593 13.14 20.17 -1.89
N VAL A 594 12.69 19.59 -3.01
CA VAL A 594 13.17 19.98 -4.33
C VAL A 594 12.43 21.25 -4.76
N ASP A 595 13.15 22.38 -4.79
CA ASP A 595 12.65 23.66 -5.27
C ASP A 595 12.78 23.77 -6.80
N ASP A 596 11.96 22.99 -7.54
CA ASP A 596 11.83 23.06 -9.00
C ASP A 596 10.35 23.13 -9.38
N ALA A 597 9.98 24.07 -10.25
CA ALA A 597 8.60 24.27 -10.69
C ALA A 597 7.99 23.05 -11.43
N ASN A 598 8.82 22.13 -11.92
CA ASN A 598 8.42 20.89 -12.59
C ASN A 598 8.49 19.67 -11.66
N TRP A 599 8.92 19.85 -10.41
CA TRP A 599 8.89 18.81 -9.41
C TRP A 599 7.46 18.62 -8.88
N GLU A 600 7.02 17.36 -8.82
CA GLU A 600 5.82 16.97 -8.10
C GLU A 600 6.22 15.83 -7.15
N ASP A 601 5.60 15.74 -5.98
CA ASP A 601 5.85 14.63 -5.06
C ASP A 601 5.10 13.36 -5.47
N LEU A 602 5.71 12.19 -5.23
CA LEU A 602 5.14 10.89 -5.53
C LEU A 602 3.77 10.70 -4.86
N LYS A 603 2.71 10.67 -5.67
CA LYS A 603 1.33 10.41 -5.22
C LYS A 603 0.97 8.95 -5.41
N LEU A 604 1.00 8.19 -4.31
CA LEU A 604 0.58 6.79 -4.30
C LEU A 604 -0.95 6.66 -4.35
N PRO A 605 -1.50 5.68 -5.09
CA PRO A 605 -2.95 5.47 -5.17
C PRO A 605 -3.51 5.01 -3.82
N SER A 606 -4.75 5.40 -3.50
CA SER A 606 -5.44 4.90 -2.30
C SER A 606 -5.80 3.42 -2.43
N ARG A 607 -5.57 2.62 -1.38
CA ARG A 607 -5.74 1.16 -1.39
C ARG A 607 -6.52 0.71 -0.14
N ARG A 608 -7.54 -0.14 -0.33
CA ARG A 608 -8.43 -0.62 0.76
C ARG A 608 -7.72 -1.45 1.84
N SER A 609 -6.58 -2.06 1.52
CA SER A 609 -5.82 -2.90 2.45
C SER A 609 -4.93 -2.10 3.42
N LEU A 610 -4.87 -0.78 3.28
CA LEU A 610 -4.11 0.10 4.15
C LEU A 610 -5.05 1.11 4.79
N ALA A 611 -5.49 0.81 6.01
CA ALA A 611 -5.94 1.87 6.88
C ALA A 611 -4.71 2.71 7.27
N ALA A 612 -4.65 3.93 6.75
CA ALA A 612 -3.73 5.03 7.08
C ALA A 612 -2.27 4.98 6.53
N LYS A 613 -2.03 5.85 5.54
CA LYS A 613 -0.83 6.66 5.27
C LYS A 613 0.55 5.99 5.46
N PHE A 614 1.09 5.47 4.36
CA PHE A 614 2.53 5.53 4.14
C PHE A 614 2.89 6.95 3.68
N VAL A 615 3.52 7.74 4.55
CA VAL A 615 4.41 8.81 4.09
C VAL A 615 5.77 8.14 3.93
N SER A 616 6.15 7.89 2.69
CA SER A 616 7.54 7.58 2.36
C SER A 616 8.38 8.81 2.66
N LYS A 617 9.00 8.88 3.84
CA LYS A 617 10.26 9.61 3.97
C LYS A 617 11.35 8.63 3.57
N MET A 618 12.01 8.88 2.44
CA MET A 618 13.38 8.41 2.26
C MET A 618 14.28 9.26 3.12
#